data_AF-A0A0A9ZIM6-F1
#
_entry.id   AF-A0A0A9ZIM6-F1
#
_cell.length_a   1.000
_cell.length_b   1.000
_cell.length_c   1.000
_cell.angle_alpha   90.00
_cell.angle_beta   90.00
_cell.angle_gamma   90.00
#
_symmetry.space_group_name_H-M   'P 1'
#
loop_
_entity.id
_entity.type
_entity.pdbx_description
1 polymer ?
#
loop_
_entity_poly.entity_id
_entity_poly.type
_entity_poly.pdbx_seq_one_letter_code
_entity_poly.pdbx_strand_id
1 'polypeptide(L)'
;PHMLKVFVANRVVQILQLTAPHHWHHIRSHENPADPASRGLMAHELLNCDLWWRGPEFLNLESEFEIHSHADDTDPQYLTELKVNASAALLITADAKPYVSILDHISSFGKAKRIFAYALRFIHNQFCPKQERWIG
;
A
#
# COMPACT_ATOMS: atom_id res chain seq x y z
N PRO A 1 7.62 -3.78 -4.06
CA PRO A 1 6.40 -3.37 -4.82
C PRO A 1 5.09 -4.06 -4.39
N HIS A 2 5.11 -5.32 -3.93
CA HIS A 2 3.88 -6.08 -3.67
C HIS A 2 2.96 -5.50 -2.57
N MET A 3 3.52 -4.66 -1.68
CA MET A 3 2.78 -3.95 -0.63
C MET A 3 2.15 -2.64 -1.10
N LEU A 4 2.47 -2.17 -2.31
CA LEU A 4 1.94 -0.93 -2.89
C LEU A 4 0.64 -1.20 -3.66
N LYS A 5 -0.19 -0.17 -3.82
CA LYS A 5 -1.31 -0.20 -4.76
C LYS A 5 -0.81 -0.57 -6.17
N VAL A 6 -1.61 -1.32 -6.94
CA VAL A 6 -1.21 -1.87 -8.25
C VAL A 6 -0.66 -0.80 -9.20
N PHE A 7 -1.31 0.36 -9.28
CA PHE A 7 -0.85 1.48 -10.10
C PHE A 7 0.54 1.99 -9.70
N VAL A 8 0.78 2.19 -8.40
CA VAL A 8 2.06 2.65 -7.86
C VAL A 8 3.14 1.58 -8.07
N ALA A 9 2.81 0.32 -7.76
CA ALA A 9 3.72 -0.81 -7.95
C ALA A 9 4.21 -0.92 -9.40
N ASN A 10 3.31 -0.81 -10.38
CA ASN A 10 3.65 -0.89 -11.79
C ASN A 10 4.58 0.26 -12.22
N ARG A 11 4.33 1.49 -11.77
CA ARG A 11 5.18 2.65 -12.09
C ARG A 11 6.56 2.52 -11.45
N VAL A 12 6.64 2.11 -10.19
CA VAL A 12 7.93 1.89 -9.51
C VAL A 12 8.76 0.84 -10.27
N VAL A 13 8.13 -0.25 -10.73
CA VAL A 13 8.82 -1.26 -11.55
C VAL A 13 9.35 -0.68 -12.86
N GLN A 14 8.54 0.07 -13.60
CA GLN A 14 8.99 0.70 -14.86
C GLN A 14 10.18 1.65 -14.64
N ILE A 15 10.10 2.48 -13.60
CA ILE A 15 11.16 3.42 -13.24
C ILE A 15 12.47 2.70 -12.92
N LEU A 16 12.42 1.64 -12.11
CA LEU A 16 13.58 0.84 -11.73
C LEU A 16 14.14 0.00 -12.88
N GLN A 17 13.35 -0.23 -13.94
CA GLN A 17 13.84 -0.85 -15.17
C GLN A 17 14.58 0.14 -16.07
N LEU A 18 14.21 1.42 -16.03
CA LEU A 18 14.79 2.48 -16.87
C LEU A 18 15.99 3.18 -16.23
N THR A 19 16.11 3.14 -14.91
CA THR A 19 17.13 3.89 -14.17
C THR A 19 17.71 3.06 -13.03
N ALA A 20 18.98 3.30 -12.70
CA ALA A 20 19.62 2.65 -11.57
C ALA A 20 19.41 3.45 -10.27
N PRO A 21 19.10 2.82 -9.13
CA PRO A 21 18.83 3.53 -7.87
C PRO A 21 19.96 4.44 -7.40
N HIS A 22 21.22 4.12 -7.71
CA HIS A 22 22.37 4.94 -7.31
C HIS A 22 22.50 6.23 -8.11
N HIS A 23 21.74 6.41 -9.20
CA HIS A 23 21.63 7.69 -9.90
C HIS A 23 20.65 8.65 -9.22
N TRP A 24 19.91 8.18 -8.21
CA TRP A 24 18.82 8.93 -7.60
C TRP A 24 19.31 9.62 -6.33
N HIS A 25 19.10 10.92 -6.29
CA HIS A 25 19.57 11.77 -5.22
C HIS A 25 18.44 12.67 -4.73
N HIS A 26 18.34 12.79 -3.41
CA HIS A 26 17.37 13.69 -2.81
C HIS A 26 17.81 15.14 -3.00
N ILE A 27 16.90 15.97 -3.50
CA ILE A 27 17.07 17.42 -3.61
C ILE A 27 16.06 18.06 -2.65
N ARG A 28 16.48 19.06 -1.88
CA ARG A 28 15.59 19.75 -0.95
C ARG A 28 14.44 20.40 -1.72
N SER A 29 13.25 20.47 -1.14
CA SER A 29 12.06 20.96 -1.85
C SER A 29 12.23 22.35 -2.47
N HIS A 30 12.95 23.25 -1.79
CA HIS A 30 13.21 24.62 -2.28
C HIS A 30 14.25 24.69 -3.41
N GLU A 31 14.99 23.62 -3.65
CA GLU A 31 15.99 23.50 -4.71
C GLU A 31 15.48 22.67 -5.90
N ASN A 32 14.26 22.12 -5.82
CA ASN A 32 13.65 21.30 -6.88
C ASN A 32 13.09 22.20 -8.01
N PRO A 33 13.67 22.17 -9.23
CA PRO A 33 13.21 23.00 -10.35
C PRO A 33 11.75 22.79 -10.73
N ALA A 34 11.19 21.60 -10.50
CA ALA A 34 9.81 21.28 -10.85
C ALA A 34 8.77 21.78 -9.82
N ASP A 35 9.21 22.15 -8.61
CA ASP A 35 8.32 22.52 -7.51
C ASP A 35 7.50 23.79 -7.83
N PRO A 36 8.06 24.90 -8.35
CA PRO A 36 7.29 26.10 -8.68
C PRO A 36 6.12 25.83 -9.65
N ALA A 37 6.35 25.09 -10.74
CA ALA A 37 5.30 24.79 -11.70
C ALA A 37 4.25 23.82 -11.11
N SER A 38 4.67 22.80 -10.36
CA SER A 38 3.75 21.82 -9.77
C SER A 38 2.90 22.39 -8.62
N ARG A 39 3.36 23.46 -7.97
CA ARG A 39 2.61 24.21 -6.95
C ARG A 39 1.71 25.32 -7.50
N GLY A 40 1.66 25.49 -8.82
CA GLY A 40 0.72 26.41 -9.47
C GLY A 40 1.24 27.82 -9.69
N LEU A 41 2.56 28.00 -9.87
CA LEU A 41 3.12 29.27 -10.36
C LEU A 41 2.46 29.65 -11.70
N MET A 42 2.08 30.92 -11.87
CA MET A 42 1.41 31.35 -13.09
C MET A 42 2.38 31.34 -14.27
N ALA A 43 1.87 31.12 -15.49
CA ALA A 43 2.71 31.02 -16.69
C ALA A 43 3.63 32.25 -16.89
N HIS A 44 3.15 33.46 -16.58
CA HIS A 44 3.93 34.68 -16.72
C HIS A 44 5.02 34.83 -15.64
N GLU A 45 4.80 34.28 -14.45
CA GLU A 45 5.79 34.24 -13.37
C GLU A 45 6.85 33.18 -13.65
N LEU A 46 6.44 32.05 -14.25
CA LEU A 46 7.34 30.97 -14.66
C LEU A 46 8.38 31.44 -15.69
N LEU A 47 8.03 32.40 -16.57
CA LEU A 47 8.98 33.01 -17.50
C LEU A 47 10.19 33.64 -16.80
N ASN A 48 10.00 34.13 -15.58
CA ASN A 48 11.04 34.76 -14.77
C ASN A 48 11.55 33.85 -13.63
N CYS A 49 11.21 32.56 -13.65
CA CYS A 49 11.63 31.62 -12.62
C CYS A 49 13.00 31.03 -12.94
N ASP A 50 14.05 31.65 -12.41
CA ASP A 50 15.43 31.19 -12.61
C ASP A 50 15.64 29.74 -12.13
N LEU A 51 15.01 29.33 -11.03
CA LEU A 51 15.11 27.96 -10.51
C LEU A 51 14.57 26.91 -11.51
N TRP A 52 13.48 27.20 -12.22
CA TRP A 52 12.93 26.29 -13.23
C TRP A 52 13.84 26.20 -14.47
N TRP A 53 14.36 27.33 -14.94
CA TRP A 53 15.11 27.39 -16.20
C TRP A 53 16.60 27.08 -16.06
N ARG A 54 17.23 27.46 -14.95
CA ARG A 54 18.67 27.31 -14.71
C ARG A 54 19.00 26.22 -13.69
N GLY A 55 18.00 25.75 -12.94
CA GLY A 55 18.21 24.81 -11.84
C GLY A 55 18.87 25.45 -10.61
N PRO A 56 19.09 24.64 -9.56
CA PRO A 56 19.80 25.09 -8.36
C PRO A 56 21.29 25.32 -8.65
N GLU A 57 21.91 26.23 -7.88
CA GLU A 57 23.31 26.63 -8.06
C GLU A 57 24.27 25.45 -8.05
N PHE A 58 23.96 24.43 -7.23
CA PHE A 58 24.81 23.25 -7.12
C PHE A 58 24.94 22.52 -8.46
N LEU A 59 23.95 22.50 -9.36
CA LEU A 59 24.15 21.84 -10.67
C LEU A 59 25.24 22.50 -11.54
N ASN A 60 25.66 23.72 -11.19
CA ASN A 60 26.66 24.49 -11.93
C ASN A 60 28.06 24.47 -11.30
N LEU A 61 28.27 23.81 -10.15
CA LEU A 61 29.61 23.69 -9.55
C LEU A 61 30.30 22.43 -10.07
N GLU A 62 31.59 22.54 -10.43
CA GLU A 62 32.42 21.42 -10.92
C GLU A 62 32.83 20.41 -9.82
N SER A 63 32.41 20.64 -8.57
CA SER A 63 32.76 19.78 -7.43
C SER A 63 31.92 18.51 -7.40
N GLU A 64 32.54 17.38 -7.08
CA GLU A 64 31.84 16.17 -6.64
C GLU A 64 30.92 16.52 -5.46
N PHE A 65 29.63 16.23 -5.61
CA PHE A 65 28.62 16.57 -4.61
C PHE A 65 28.60 15.55 -3.47
N GLU A 66 28.82 16.01 -2.24
CA GLU A 66 28.37 15.29 -1.04
C GLU A 66 26.87 15.48 -0.89
N ILE A 67 26.12 14.55 -1.48
CA ILE A 67 24.66 14.55 -1.43
C ILE A 67 24.27 14.07 -0.04
N HIS A 68 23.82 15.01 0.79
CA HIS A 68 23.35 14.75 2.14
C HIS A 68 22.04 13.96 2.06
N SER A 69 22.14 12.62 2.07
CA SER A 69 21.02 11.72 2.24
C SER A 69 20.54 11.78 3.70
N HIS A 70 19.79 12.83 4.03
CA HIS A 70 18.97 12.78 5.23
C HIS A 70 17.81 11.81 4.96
N ALA A 71 18.02 10.55 5.32
CA ALA A 71 16.97 9.55 5.42
C ALA A 71 16.10 9.85 6.64
N ASP A 72 15.30 10.91 6.58
CA ASP A 72 14.20 11.10 7.53
C ASP A 72 12.94 10.46 6.94
N ASP A 73 12.99 9.13 6.88
CA ASP A 73 12.00 8.28 6.22
C ASP A 73 10.85 7.96 7.18
N THR A 74 9.98 8.93 7.43
CA THR A 74 8.59 8.63 7.79
C THR A 74 7.68 9.74 7.29
N ASP A 75 7.67 9.96 5.96
CA ASP A 75 6.61 10.75 5.34
C ASP A 75 5.26 10.01 5.55
N PRO A 76 4.29 10.59 6.28
CA PRO A 76 2.97 9.98 6.45
C PRO A 76 2.27 9.71 5.12
N GLN A 77 2.65 10.43 4.06
CA GLN A 77 2.09 10.26 2.72
C GLN A 77 2.47 8.92 2.10
N TYR A 78 3.65 8.36 2.40
CA TYR A 78 4.06 7.02 1.95
C TYR A 78 3.09 5.93 2.44
N LEU A 79 2.59 6.07 3.67
CA LEU A 79 1.62 5.12 4.24
C LEU A 79 0.31 5.09 3.44
N THR A 80 -0.04 6.18 2.76
CA THR A 80 -1.25 6.27 1.93
C THR A 80 -1.12 5.46 0.64
N GLU A 81 0.09 5.20 0.16
CA GLU A 81 0.35 4.47 -1.09
C GLU A 81 0.45 2.95 -0.89
N LEU A 82 0.56 2.51 0.36
CA LEU A 82 0.44 1.11 0.71
C LEU A 82 -0.97 0.62 0.38
N LYS A 83 -1.04 -0.63 -0.09
CA LYS A 83 -2.31 -1.32 -0.28
C LYS A 83 -2.93 -1.48 1.11
N VAL A 84 -4.05 -0.82 1.36
CA VAL A 84 -4.88 -1.12 2.52
C VAL A 84 -5.37 -2.55 2.31
N ASN A 85 -4.81 -3.48 3.06
CA ASN A 85 -5.42 -4.78 3.25
C ASN A 85 -6.66 -4.50 4.10
N ALA A 86 -7.75 -4.11 3.45
CA ALA A 86 -9.05 -4.12 4.08
C ALA A 86 -9.28 -5.60 4.42
N SER A 87 -8.95 -5.98 5.65
CA SER A 87 -9.56 -7.13 6.28
C SER A 87 -11.03 -6.96 6.01
N ALA A 88 -11.62 -7.84 5.21
CA ALA A 88 -13.05 -7.84 4.98
C ALA A 88 -13.70 -8.06 6.36
N ALA A 89 -13.96 -6.95 7.06
CA ALA A 89 -14.69 -6.98 8.29
C ALA A 89 -16.11 -7.31 7.86
N LEU A 90 -16.47 -8.59 8.02
CA LEU A 90 -17.83 -9.02 7.87
C LEU A 90 -18.65 -8.23 8.89
N LEU A 91 -19.33 -7.18 8.45
CA LEU A 91 -20.21 -6.40 9.29
C LEU A 91 -21.43 -7.29 9.57
N ILE A 92 -21.38 -8.06 10.65
CA ILE A 92 -22.55 -8.78 11.14
C ILE A 92 -23.48 -7.71 11.70
N THR A 93 -24.38 -7.20 10.86
CA THR A 93 -25.49 -6.37 11.33
C THR A 93 -26.26 -7.20 12.35
N ALA A 94 -26.33 -6.72 13.58
CA ALA A 94 -27.01 -7.37 14.68
C ALA A 94 -28.52 -7.34 14.43
N ASP A 95 -28.99 -8.23 13.56
CA ASP A 95 -30.39 -8.60 13.50
C ASP A 95 -30.50 -10.13 13.56
N ALA A 96 -31.51 -10.57 14.30
CA ALA A 96 -31.62 -11.85 15.00
C ALA A 96 -31.04 -13.10 14.30
N LYS A 97 -30.05 -13.73 14.95
CA LYS A 97 -29.68 -15.16 14.88
C LYS A 97 -29.95 -15.90 13.56
N PRO A 98 -29.32 -15.54 12.43
CA PRO A 98 -29.49 -16.25 11.15
C PRO A 98 -28.98 -17.70 11.16
N TYR A 99 -28.21 -18.10 12.19
CA TYR A 99 -27.74 -19.47 12.36
C TYR A 99 -28.79 -20.41 12.97
N VAL A 100 -29.83 -19.88 13.63
CA VAL A 100 -30.90 -20.72 14.20
C VAL A 100 -31.89 -21.14 13.11
N SER A 101 -32.18 -20.29 12.13
CA SER A 101 -33.10 -20.62 11.03
C SER A 101 -32.60 -21.77 10.14
N ILE A 102 -31.28 -21.98 10.05
CA ILE A 102 -30.71 -23.16 9.38
C ILE A 102 -31.16 -24.47 10.06
N LEU A 103 -31.38 -24.47 11.37
CA LEU A 103 -31.85 -25.65 12.09
C LEU A 103 -33.28 -26.03 11.69
N ASP A 104 -34.11 -25.05 11.31
CA ASP A 104 -35.49 -25.27 10.87
C ASP A 104 -35.54 -26.06 9.55
N HIS A 105 -34.46 -26.05 8.77
CA HIS A 105 -34.33 -26.79 7.51
C HIS A 105 -33.69 -28.18 7.68
N ILE A 106 -33.36 -28.59 8.90
CA ILE A 106 -32.70 -29.87 9.18
C ILE A 106 -33.64 -30.80 9.95
N SER A 107 -34.19 -31.78 9.24
CA SER A 107 -35.14 -32.76 9.79
C SER A 107 -34.53 -33.87 10.68
N SER A 108 -33.21 -33.85 10.91
CA SER A 108 -32.52 -34.88 11.70
C SER A 108 -31.44 -34.27 12.59
N PHE A 109 -31.54 -34.50 13.90
CA PHE A 109 -30.53 -34.10 14.86
C PHE A 109 -29.15 -34.70 14.55
N GLY A 110 -29.11 -35.95 14.05
CA GLY A 110 -27.88 -36.58 13.59
C GLY A 110 -27.22 -35.82 12.42
N LYS A 111 -28.03 -35.34 11.48
CA LYS A 111 -27.58 -34.50 10.35
C LYS A 111 -27.09 -33.14 10.84
N ALA A 112 -27.81 -32.51 11.78
CA ALA A 112 -27.41 -31.24 12.38
C ALA A 112 -26.04 -31.35 13.05
N LYS A 113 -25.84 -32.36 13.91
CA LYS A 113 -24.55 -32.61 14.57
C LYS A 113 -23.39 -32.74 13.57
N ARG A 114 -23.60 -33.46 12.47
CA ARG A 114 -22.57 -33.61 11.42
C ARG A 114 -22.25 -32.28 10.75
N ILE A 115 -23.25 -31.48 10.42
CA ILE A 115 -23.06 -30.14 9.81
C ILE A 115 -22.23 -29.25 10.74
N PHE A 116 -22.59 -29.17 12.03
CA PHE A 116 -21.82 -28.39 13.00
C PHE A 116 -20.40 -28.93 13.20
N ALA A 117 -20.23 -30.26 13.27
CA ALA A 117 -18.91 -30.87 13.36
C ALA A 117 -18.02 -30.50 12.16
N TYR A 118 -18.55 -30.51 10.94
CA TYR A 118 -17.81 -30.09 9.74
C TYR A 118 -17.51 -28.58 9.73
N ALA A 119 -18.45 -27.74 10.14
CA ALA A 119 -18.24 -26.29 10.23
C ALA A 119 -17.14 -25.95 11.24
N LEU A 120 -17.20 -26.52 12.44
CA LEU A 120 -16.17 -26.35 13.48
C LEU A 120 -14.82 -26.89 13.03
N ARG A 121 -14.81 -28.05 12.36
CA ARG A 121 -13.59 -28.62 11.78
C ARG A 121 -12.97 -27.73 10.72
N PHE A 122 -13.79 -27.16 9.83
CA PHE A 122 -13.33 -26.23 8.81
C PHE A 122 -12.67 -25.01 9.46
N ILE A 123 -13.36 -24.38 10.41
CA ILE A 123 -12.84 -23.22 11.15
C ILE A 123 -11.51 -23.56 11.82
N HIS A 124 -11.44 -24.66 12.58
CA HIS A 124 -10.20 -25.14 13.22
C HIS A 124 -9.05 -25.30 12.22
N ASN A 125 -9.30 -25.96 11.09
CA ASN A 125 -8.28 -26.24 10.08
C ASN A 125 -7.80 -24.99 9.32
N GLN A 126 -8.55 -23.88 9.33
CA GLN A 126 -8.10 -22.58 8.80
C GLN A 126 -7.06 -21.92 9.69
N PHE A 127 -7.12 -22.13 11.00
CA PHE A 127 -6.27 -21.45 11.98
C PHE A 127 -5.11 -22.30 12.52
N CYS A 128 -5.09 -23.62 12.26
CA CYS A 128 -4.02 -24.51 12.72
C CYS A 128 -3.05 -24.96 11.60
N PRO A 129 -1.76 -25.21 11.93
CA PRO A 129 -0.76 -25.79 11.03
C PRO A 129 -1.23 -27.13 10.45
N LYS A 130 -0.69 -27.52 9.28
CA LYS A 130 -1.15 -28.70 8.53
C LYS A 130 -1.09 -30.01 9.36
N GLN A 131 -0.15 -30.10 10.29
CA GLN A 131 0.09 -31.24 11.17
C GLN A 131 -0.96 -31.39 12.28
N GLU A 132 -1.64 -30.31 12.64
CA GLU A 132 -2.63 -30.25 13.74
C GLU A 132 -4.08 -30.24 13.24
N ARG A 133 -4.27 -30.43 11.94
CA ARG A 133 -5.59 -30.45 11.31
C ARG A 133 -6.34 -31.71 11.70
N TRP A 134 -7.63 -31.56 11.95
CA TRP A 134 -8.52 -32.70 12.12
C TRP A 134 -8.87 -33.28 10.75
N ILE A 135 -8.44 -34.52 10.51
CA ILE A 135 -8.64 -35.26 9.25
C ILE A 135 -9.52 -36.48 9.56
N GLY A 136 -10.58 -36.68 8.76
CA GLY A 136 -11.61 -37.70 8.96
C GLY A 136 -12.96 -37.20 8.49
#